data_AF-A0A812K476-F1
#
_entry.id   AF-A0A812K476-F1
#
_cell.length_a   1.000
_cell.length_b   1.000
_cell.length_c   1.000
_cell.angle_alpha   90.00
_cell.angle_beta   90.00
_cell.angle_gamma   90.00
#
_symmetry.space_group_name_H-M   'P 1'
#
loop_
_entity.id
_entity.type
_entity.pdbx_description
1 polymer ?
#
loop_
_entity_poly.entity_id
_entity_poly.type
_entity_poly.pdbx_seq_one_letter_code
_entity_poly.pdbx_strand_id
1 'polypeptide(L)'
;MVGVENILAQPGDVDVAVSEIFTEAMFQELKALMRQQGMPGVDEVEEHMWRSGDLRLRDRKIVSEFIKDRSLGSKRLISMPDRITNTIQVVTRAPSEYKPPPKCRPTVINNYLGDLSTLEVWWESWKRFMFLEPLSVRTSDGVLVRRPCQMLEPIPRSKYPAITEEEERLAIPLQILCQAIFDAVMVHLMHRCSADGSWQVVKSRIFDKLFRCKTQRTVEILETAYSTVDVLFLQEVAATFCDFFQHSALAESHSCILPESLDGKRDQNSVLLLSKKFFLVDTIRDVTQTIEAAIDSGVRLVNSDLVAVAADSCSGRSYLLASFHGDTAGRLTKPLLAAVGKAAKESFPGHTLILGLDANAYVHGGEDKLGFATLLDAVKQLGLATCFGDDPSPTTCCARTSLQPQLNKAISYKDRVSKGDRNPKDLITFRSDQLRMVHPLEAGHANPVKDNTGQLSFEDSVNFPTFDFPSDHAIVAALLSHTS
;
A
#
# COMPACT_ATOMS: atom_id res chain seq x y z
N MET A 1 12.19 14.49 -7.92
CA MET A 1 11.16 15.15 -7.09
C MET A 1 11.33 16.66 -7.01
N VAL A 2 12.43 17.19 -6.47
CA VAL A 2 12.66 18.64 -6.35
C VAL A 2 12.50 19.39 -7.69
N GLY A 3 12.99 18.83 -8.80
CA GLY A 3 12.78 19.43 -10.13
C GLY A 3 11.31 19.63 -10.49
N VAL A 4 10.46 18.62 -10.26
CA VAL A 4 9.02 18.70 -10.53
C VAL A 4 8.37 19.72 -9.60
N GLU A 5 8.73 19.75 -8.32
CA GLU A 5 8.23 20.75 -7.38
C GLU A 5 8.58 22.18 -7.79
N ASN A 6 9.80 22.39 -8.31
CA ASN A 6 10.24 23.69 -8.80
C ASN A 6 9.43 24.14 -10.03
N ILE A 7 9.21 23.23 -11.00
CA ILE A 7 8.35 23.54 -12.16
C ILE A 7 6.93 23.82 -11.69
N LEU A 8 6.38 23.02 -10.77
CA LEU A 8 5.05 23.29 -10.24
C LEU A 8 5.00 24.64 -9.52
N ALA A 9 6.02 25.04 -8.78
CA ALA A 9 6.04 26.34 -8.11
C ALA A 9 6.17 27.52 -9.10
N GLN A 10 7.06 27.40 -10.07
CA GLN A 10 7.42 28.44 -11.04
C GLN A 10 7.49 27.83 -12.45
N PRO A 11 6.34 27.64 -13.12
CA PRO A 11 6.31 26.83 -14.33
C PRO A 11 6.91 27.52 -15.57
N GLY A 12 6.97 28.86 -15.59
CA GLY A 12 7.69 29.60 -16.63
C GLY A 12 7.24 29.22 -18.05
N ASP A 13 8.21 28.94 -18.92
CA ASP A 13 7.99 28.51 -20.32
C ASP A 13 7.47 27.07 -20.45
N VAL A 14 7.53 26.28 -19.39
CA VAL A 14 6.95 24.93 -19.34
C VAL A 14 5.42 24.97 -19.27
N ASP A 15 4.83 26.09 -18.82
CA ASP A 15 3.39 26.25 -18.74
C ASP A 15 2.76 26.58 -20.10
N VAL A 16 2.81 25.60 -20.99
CA VAL A 16 2.20 25.64 -22.33
C VAL A 16 0.72 25.24 -22.28
N ALA A 17 -0.02 25.49 -23.35
CA ALA A 17 -1.40 25.01 -23.44
C ALA A 17 -1.42 23.46 -23.52
N VAL A 18 -2.47 22.83 -23.00
CA VAL A 18 -2.67 21.38 -23.06
C VAL A 18 -2.56 20.87 -24.50
N SER A 19 -3.12 21.59 -25.47
CA SER A 19 -3.06 21.22 -26.89
C SER A 19 -1.66 21.25 -27.52
N GLU A 20 -0.67 21.85 -26.87
CA GLU A 20 0.73 21.78 -27.29
C GLU A 20 1.39 20.45 -26.89
N ILE A 21 0.83 19.76 -25.89
CA ILE A 21 1.34 18.48 -25.37
C ILE A 21 0.45 17.32 -25.80
N PHE A 22 -0.84 17.39 -25.47
CA PHE A 22 -1.86 16.46 -25.94
C PHE A 22 -2.50 17.05 -27.20
N THR A 23 -1.86 16.77 -28.34
CA THR A 23 -2.15 17.45 -29.60
C THR A 23 -3.55 17.19 -30.12
N GLU A 24 -4.00 18.04 -31.06
CA GLU A 24 -5.27 17.83 -31.76
C GLU A 24 -5.31 16.44 -32.46
N ALA A 25 -4.18 15.98 -33.01
CA ALA A 25 -4.10 14.65 -33.63
C ALA A 25 -4.34 13.54 -32.59
N MET A 26 -3.70 13.61 -31.42
CA MET A 26 -3.91 12.65 -30.33
C MET A 26 -5.37 12.68 -29.84
N PHE A 27 -5.96 13.87 -29.72
CA PHE A 27 -7.37 13.99 -29.35
C PHE A 27 -8.30 13.34 -30.39
N GLN A 28 -8.10 13.60 -31.68
CA GLN A 28 -8.93 13.00 -32.74
C GLN A 28 -8.78 11.47 -32.79
N GLU A 29 -7.57 10.95 -32.58
CA GLU A 29 -7.35 9.50 -32.42
C GLU A 29 -8.08 8.94 -31.19
N LEU A 30 -7.97 9.60 -30.03
CA LEU A 30 -8.67 9.20 -28.81
C LEU A 30 -10.19 9.17 -29.04
N LYS A 31 -10.72 10.22 -29.67
CA LYS A 31 -12.12 10.32 -30.06
C LYS A 31 -12.56 9.16 -30.94
N ALA A 32 -11.78 8.80 -31.96
CA ALA A 32 -12.07 7.66 -32.82
C ALA A 32 -12.10 6.34 -32.04
N LEU A 33 -11.15 6.14 -31.11
CA LEU A 33 -11.11 4.96 -30.25
C LEU A 33 -12.32 4.88 -29.31
N MET A 34 -12.71 6.00 -28.68
CA MET A 34 -13.91 6.07 -27.83
C MET A 34 -15.18 5.76 -28.61
N ARG A 35 -15.33 6.30 -29.84
CA ARG A 35 -16.43 5.98 -30.75
C ARG A 35 -16.45 4.50 -31.13
N GLN A 36 -15.29 3.89 -31.41
CA GLN A 36 -15.20 2.47 -31.71
C GLN A 36 -15.62 1.59 -30.52
N GLN A 37 -15.46 2.07 -29.28
CA GLN A 37 -15.98 1.39 -28.09
C GLN A 37 -17.48 1.64 -27.86
N GLY A 38 -18.16 2.39 -28.72
CA GLY A 38 -19.57 2.73 -28.57
C GLY A 38 -19.85 3.66 -27.40
N MET A 39 -18.87 4.47 -26.96
CA MET A 39 -19.07 5.40 -25.85
C MET A 39 -20.04 6.51 -26.26
N PRO A 40 -21.10 6.77 -25.48
CA PRO A 40 -22.00 7.90 -25.73
C PRO A 40 -21.29 9.21 -25.41
N GLY A 41 -21.78 10.31 -26.00
CA GLY A 41 -21.37 11.65 -25.55
C GLY A 41 -20.00 12.14 -26.04
N VAL A 42 -19.33 11.38 -26.92
CA VAL A 42 -17.95 11.70 -27.34
C VAL A 42 -17.86 13.01 -28.12
N ASP A 43 -18.90 13.33 -28.90
CA ASP A 43 -18.95 14.59 -29.66
C ASP A 43 -19.20 15.77 -28.74
N GLU A 44 -20.06 15.61 -27.72
CA GLU A 44 -20.26 16.63 -26.69
C GLU A 44 -19.01 16.83 -25.84
N VAL A 45 -18.21 15.79 -25.56
CA VAL A 45 -16.91 15.96 -24.90
C VAL A 45 -15.97 16.80 -25.75
N GLU A 46 -15.96 16.63 -27.08
CA GLU A 46 -15.18 17.52 -27.95
C GLU A 46 -15.69 18.96 -27.89
N GLU A 47 -16.99 19.14 -28.10
CA GLU A 47 -17.58 20.46 -28.23
C GLU A 47 -17.53 21.24 -26.91
N HIS A 48 -17.99 20.62 -25.81
CA HIS A 48 -18.24 21.29 -24.53
C HIS A 48 -17.09 21.17 -23.53
N MET A 49 -16.18 20.19 -23.67
CA MET A 49 -15.11 19.96 -22.69
C MET A 49 -13.72 20.19 -23.27
N TRP A 50 -13.46 19.75 -24.50
CA TRP A 50 -12.16 19.95 -25.17
C TRP A 50 -12.05 21.35 -25.76
N ARG A 51 -12.99 21.76 -26.62
CA ARG A 51 -12.94 23.01 -27.39
C ARG A 51 -13.54 24.22 -26.69
N SER A 52 -14.62 24.02 -25.94
CA SER A 52 -15.36 25.12 -25.30
C SER A 52 -15.80 24.76 -23.87
N GLY A 53 -16.86 25.39 -23.38
CA GLY A 53 -17.40 25.23 -22.04
C GLY A 53 -16.46 25.70 -20.92
N ASP A 54 -16.84 25.37 -19.68
CA ASP A 54 -16.11 25.78 -18.48
C ASP A 54 -14.77 25.04 -18.33
N LEU A 55 -14.67 23.83 -18.88
CA LEU A 55 -13.43 23.07 -18.85
C LEU A 55 -12.45 23.55 -19.93
N ARG A 56 -12.88 23.77 -21.19
CA ARG A 56 -12.05 24.23 -22.32
C ARG A 56 -10.62 23.66 -22.28
N LEU A 57 -10.52 22.34 -22.15
CA LEU A 57 -9.31 21.66 -21.71
C LEU A 57 -8.11 21.94 -22.61
N ARG A 58 -8.33 22.09 -23.93
CA ARG A 58 -7.26 22.30 -24.92
C ARG A 58 -6.43 23.57 -24.70
N ASP A 59 -7.06 24.61 -24.17
CA ASP A 59 -6.48 25.95 -24.05
C ASP A 59 -5.87 26.18 -22.67
N ARG A 60 -6.19 25.29 -21.70
CA ARG A 60 -5.66 25.41 -20.34
C ARG A 60 -4.15 25.26 -20.33
N LYS A 61 -3.51 26.05 -19.48
CA LYS A 61 -2.10 25.88 -19.15
C LYS A 61 -1.87 24.62 -18.32
N ILE A 62 -0.90 23.79 -18.72
CA ILE A 62 -0.74 22.43 -18.18
C ILE A 62 -0.47 22.42 -16.67
N VAL A 63 0.28 23.38 -16.13
CA VAL A 63 0.57 23.49 -14.70
C VAL A 63 -0.46 24.38 -14.00
N SER A 64 -0.52 25.66 -14.38
CA SER A 64 -1.29 26.66 -13.60
C SER A 64 -2.81 26.45 -13.67
N GLU A 65 -3.33 25.89 -14.75
CA GLU A 65 -4.78 25.80 -15.00
C GLU A 65 -5.31 24.36 -15.12
N PHE A 66 -4.45 23.35 -15.35
CA PHE A 66 -4.87 21.95 -15.38
C PHE A 66 -4.42 21.19 -14.13
N ILE A 67 -3.12 20.97 -13.94
CA ILE A 67 -2.59 20.18 -12.82
C ILE A 67 -2.90 20.80 -11.45
N LYS A 68 -2.88 22.14 -11.34
CA LYS A 68 -3.22 22.85 -10.09
C LYS A 68 -4.71 23.11 -9.89
N ASP A 69 -5.56 22.75 -10.85
CA ASP A 69 -7.00 23.01 -10.71
C ASP A 69 -7.61 22.11 -9.62
N ARG A 70 -7.97 22.76 -8.51
CA ARG A 70 -8.63 22.11 -7.38
C ARG A 70 -10.00 21.54 -7.76
N SER A 71 -10.68 22.14 -8.73
CA SER A 71 -11.99 21.68 -9.20
C SER A 71 -11.88 20.30 -9.86
N LEU A 72 -10.89 20.09 -10.74
CA LEU A 72 -10.64 18.78 -11.37
C LEU A 72 -10.32 17.70 -10.33
N GLY A 73 -9.55 18.05 -9.30
CA GLY A 73 -9.27 17.16 -8.16
C GLY A 73 -10.53 16.77 -7.38
N SER A 74 -11.39 17.74 -7.06
CA SER A 74 -12.66 17.51 -6.36
C SER A 74 -13.67 16.73 -7.19
N LYS A 75 -13.66 16.90 -8.52
CA LYS A 75 -14.48 16.16 -9.50
C LYS A 75 -14.00 14.72 -9.73
N ARG A 76 -12.80 14.37 -9.25
CA ARG A 76 -12.19 13.01 -9.34
C ARG A 76 -11.93 12.53 -10.77
N LEU A 77 -12.01 13.40 -11.79
CA LEU A 77 -11.89 13.06 -13.22
C LEU A 77 -10.55 12.39 -13.59
N ILE A 78 -9.49 12.62 -12.80
CA ILE A 78 -8.18 11.96 -12.98
C ILE A 78 -7.99 10.85 -11.94
N SER A 79 -8.32 11.11 -10.67
CA SER A 79 -8.04 10.16 -9.59
C SER A 79 -8.94 8.91 -9.59
N MET A 80 -10.14 8.99 -10.16
CA MET A 80 -11.03 7.84 -10.28
C MET A 80 -10.54 6.84 -11.33
N PRO A 81 -10.29 7.24 -12.59
CA PRO A 81 -9.76 6.30 -13.57
C PRO A 81 -8.36 5.81 -13.18
N ASP A 82 -7.54 6.62 -12.51
CA ASP A 82 -6.26 6.18 -11.94
C ASP A 82 -6.44 5.02 -10.96
N ARG A 83 -7.39 5.11 -10.02
CA ARG A 83 -7.69 4.03 -9.07
C ARG A 83 -8.02 2.70 -9.75
N ILE A 84 -8.62 2.74 -10.93
CA ILE A 84 -9.06 1.54 -11.66
C ILE A 84 -7.97 1.00 -12.60
N THR A 85 -7.24 1.90 -13.28
CA THR A 85 -6.39 1.53 -14.42
C THR A 85 -4.90 1.67 -14.17
N ASN A 86 -4.47 2.24 -13.03
CA ASN A 86 -3.06 2.46 -12.74
C ASN A 86 -2.24 1.15 -12.76
N THR A 87 -2.68 0.16 -11.98
CA THR A 87 -2.09 -1.19 -11.95
C THR A 87 -3.23 -2.20 -11.87
N ILE A 88 -3.36 -3.04 -12.90
CA ILE A 88 -4.44 -4.02 -13.01
C ILE A 88 -3.88 -5.41 -12.72
N GLN A 89 -4.39 -6.04 -11.66
CA GLN A 89 -4.12 -7.45 -11.39
C GLN A 89 -4.79 -8.31 -12.46
N VAL A 90 -3.99 -9.07 -13.19
CA VAL A 90 -4.46 -9.96 -14.25
C VAL A 90 -4.36 -11.41 -13.81
N VAL A 91 -5.19 -12.25 -14.42
CA VAL A 91 -5.24 -13.68 -14.13
C VAL A 91 -5.19 -14.47 -15.43
N THR A 92 -4.82 -15.74 -15.34
CA THR A 92 -4.99 -16.70 -16.42
C THR A 92 -6.48 -16.98 -16.65
N ARG A 93 -6.85 -17.34 -17.89
CA ARG A 93 -8.25 -17.65 -18.24
C ARG A 93 -8.75 -18.95 -17.60
N ALA A 94 -7.86 -19.91 -17.43
CA ALA A 94 -8.12 -21.14 -16.69
C ALA A 94 -7.53 -21.02 -15.27
N PRO A 95 -8.13 -21.69 -14.26
CA PRO A 95 -7.52 -21.78 -12.93
C PRO A 95 -6.07 -22.26 -13.05
N SER A 96 -5.15 -21.47 -12.51
CA SER A 96 -3.73 -21.77 -12.48
C SER A 96 -3.15 -21.19 -11.20
N GLU A 97 -2.17 -21.88 -10.65
CA GLU A 97 -1.34 -21.38 -9.55
C GLU A 97 -0.42 -20.24 -10.03
N TYR A 98 -0.12 -20.18 -11.34
CA TYR A 98 0.61 -19.06 -11.92
C TYR A 98 -0.24 -17.79 -11.93
N LYS A 99 0.18 -16.79 -11.14
CA LYS A 99 -0.34 -15.42 -11.19
C LYS A 99 0.49 -14.60 -12.19
N PRO A 100 -0.05 -14.22 -13.35
CA PRO A 100 0.69 -13.37 -14.29
C PRO A 100 0.98 -12.01 -13.64
N PRO A 101 2.10 -11.36 -14.01
CA PRO A 101 2.44 -10.05 -13.45
C PRO A 101 1.36 -9.02 -13.79
N PRO A 102 1.07 -8.07 -12.88
CA PRO A 102 0.05 -7.06 -13.13
C PRO A 102 0.39 -6.20 -14.35
N LYS A 103 -0.66 -5.73 -15.01
CA LYS A 103 -0.54 -4.84 -16.16
C LYS A 103 -0.60 -3.39 -15.70
N CYS A 104 0.49 -2.67 -15.92
CA CYS A 104 0.64 -1.27 -15.53
C CYS A 104 0.30 -0.35 -16.72
N ARG A 105 -0.53 0.67 -16.49
CA ARG A 105 -0.80 1.71 -17.50
C ARG A 105 0.51 2.45 -17.86
N PRO A 106 0.73 2.83 -19.13
CA PRO A 106 1.85 3.68 -19.52
C PRO A 106 1.78 5.07 -18.88
N THR A 107 2.45 5.23 -17.74
CA THR A 107 2.51 6.50 -17.00
C THR A 107 3.78 6.59 -16.15
N VAL A 108 4.13 7.81 -15.76
CA VAL A 108 5.27 8.09 -14.88
C VAL A 108 5.06 7.56 -13.46
N ILE A 109 3.80 7.50 -13.00
CA ILE A 109 3.45 7.39 -11.58
C ILE A 109 3.20 5.97 -11.08
N ASN A 110 3.59 4.94 -11.84
CA ASN A 110 3.39 3.53 -11.47
C ASN A 110 4.59 2.66 -11.84
N ASN A 111 4.39 1.35 -11.93
CA ASN A 111 5.41 0.34 -12.22
C ASN A 111 5.57 -0.02 -13.71
N TYR A 112 5.10 0.82 -14.65
CA TYR A 112 5.27 0.60 -16.09
C TYR A 112 6.75 0.64 -16.51
N LEU A 113 7.22 -0.41 -17.19
CA LEU A 113 8.61 -0.55 -17.64
C LEU A 113 8.84 -0.27 -19.12
N GLY A 114 7.78 -0.02 -19.89
CA GLY A 114 7.93 0.30 -21.29
C GLY A 114 8.50 1.70 -21.51
N ASP A 115 8.81 1.99 -22.77
CA ASP A 115 9.45 3.24 -23.15
C ASP A 115 8.50 4.44 -23.00
N LEU A 116 8.98 5.48 -22.31
CA LEU A 116 8.32 6.77 -22.13
C LEU A 116 9.17 7.93 -22.67
N SER A 117 10.12 7.67 -23.57
CA SER A 117 11.14 8.62 -24.05
C SER A 117 10.61 9.78 -24.89
N THR A 118 9.47 9.59 -25.55
CA THR A 118 8.76 10.66 -26.26
C THR A 118 7.25 10.56 -26.05
N LEU A 119 6.53 11.64 -26.34
CA LEU A 119 5.07 11.66 -26.26
C LEU A 119 4.45 10.72 -27.30
N GLU A 120 5.06 10.56 -28.47
CA GLU A 120 4.61 9.65 -29.52
C GLU A 120 4.72 8.19 -29.05
N VAL A 121 5.87 7.80 -28.50
CA VAL A 121 6.09 6.44 -27.99
C VAL A 121 5.16 6.14 -26.81
N TRP A 122 4.99 7.11 -25.90
CA TRP A 122 4.02 7.02 -24.81
C TRP A 122 2.60 6.85 -25.34
N TRP A 123 2.18 7.66 -26.31
CA TRP A 123 0.81 7.66 -26.85
C TRP A 123 0.45 6.31 -27.48
N GLU A 124 1.34 5.74 -28.30
CA GLU A 124 1.17 4.41 -28.88
C GLU A 124 0.97 3.33 -27.81
N SER A 125 1.80 3.37 -26.76
CA SER A 125 1.70 2.45 -25.64
C SER A 125 0.38 2.66 -24.88
N TRP A 126 0.02 3.91 -24.59
CA TRP A 126 -1.13 4.28 -23.79
C TRP A 126 -2.44 3.86 -24.46
N LYS A 127 -2.61 4.15 -25.75
CA LYS A 127 -3.83 3.75 -26.48
C LYS A 127 -3.93 2.24 -26.65
N ARG A 128 -2.80 1.55 -26.86
CA ARG A 128 -2.76 0.08 -26.90
C ARG A 128 -3.24 -0.52 -25.58
N PHE A 129 -2.71 -0.04 -24.46
CA PHE A 129 -3.13 -0.46 -23.14
C PHE A 129 -4.62 -0.19 -22.92
N MET A 130 -5.09 1.05 -23.13
CA MET A 130 -6.45 1.43 -22.78
C MET A 130 -7.53 0.79 -23.64
N PHE A 131 -7.28 0.62 -24.95
CA PHE A 131 -8.33 0.31 -25.93
C PHE A 131 -8.10 -0.97 -26.74
N LEU A 132 -6.86 -1.47 -26.84
CA LEU A 132 -6.56 -2.58 -27.76
C LEU A 132 -6.33 -3.90 -27.03
N GLU A 133 -5.56 -3.90 -25.94
CA GLU A 133 -5.18 -5.12 -25.22
C GLU A 133 -6.29 -5.56 -24.25
N PRO A 134 -6.98 -6.70 -24.52
CA PRO A 134 -7.95 -7.24 -23.58
C PRO A 134 -7.22 -7.94 -22.43
N LEU A 135 -7.67 -7.69 -21.20
CA LEU A 135 -7.11 -8.24 -19.97
C LEU A 135 -8.09 -9.22 -19.34
N SER A 136 -7.59 -10.35 -18.87
CA SER A 136 -8.35 -11.28 -18.04
C SER A 136 -8.27 -10.83 -16.58
N VAL A 137 -9.39 -10.38 -16.03
CA VAL A 137 -9.49 -9.84 -14.67
C VAL A 137 -10.49 -10.63 -13.85
N ARG A 138 -10.24 -10.76 -12.55
CA ARG A 138 -11.14 -11.44 -11.62
C ARG A 138 -12.14 -10.45 -11.04
N THR A 139 -13.43 -10.76 -11.17
CA THR A 139 -14.55 -10.04 -10.56
C THR A 139 -15.28 -10.94 -9.57
N SER A 140 -16.30 -10.40 -8.89
CA SER A 140 -17.22 -11.20 -8.07
C SER A 140 -17.90 -12.31 -8.85
N ASP A 141 -18.10 -12.10 -10.16
CA ASP A 141 -18.87 -12.97 -11.04
C ASP A 141 -17.97 -13.95 -11.83
N GLY A 142 -16.69 -14.06 -11.45
CA GLY A 142 -15.71 -14.93 -12.10
C GLY A 142 -14.63 -14.16 -12.86
N VAL A 143 -14.08 -14.77 -13.92
CA VAL A 143 -13.03 -14.14 -14.75
C VAL A 143 -13.67 -13.50 -15.97
N LEU A 144 -13.50 -12.20 -16.13
CA LEU A 144 -13.97 -11.45 -17.30
C LEU A 144 -12.79 -11.00 -18.15
N VAL A 145 -13.00 -10.98 -19.47
CA VAL A 145 -12.05 -10.39 -20.43
C VAL A 145 -12.53 -8.98 -20.75
N ARG A 146 -11.77 -7.97 -20.32
CA ARG A 146 -12.11 -6.56 -20.51
C ARG A 146 -10.89 -5.75 -20.92
N ARG A 147 -11.09 -4.72 -21.73
CA ARG A 147 -10.10 -3.66 -21.93
C ARG A 147 -10.17 -2.68 -20.76
N PRO A 148 -9.06 -2.02 -20.39
CA PRO A 148 -9.07 -1.05 -19.28
C PRO A 148 -10.15 0.03 -19.41
N CYS A 149 -10.43 0.54 -20.61
CA CYS A 149 -11.50 1.53 -20.81
C CYS A 149 -12.91 0.99 -20.47
N GLN A 150 -13.12 -0.33 -20.49
CA GLN A 150 -14.38 -1.01 -20.13
C GLN A 150 -14.49 -1.34 -18.64
N MET A 151 -13.43 -1.08 -17.87
CA MET A 151 -13.41 -1.24 -16.41
C MET A 151 -13.80 0.04 -15.68
N LEU A 152 -13.83 1.16 -16.40
CA LEU A 152 -14.11 2.47 -15.85
C LEU A 152 -15.57 2.59 -15.40
N GLU A 153 -15.76 3.21 -14.24
CA GLU A 153 -17.07 3.41 -13.61
C GLU A 153 -17.53 4.86 -13.75
N PRO A 154 -18.85 5.13 -13.73
CA PRO A 154 -19.37 6.48 -13.61
C PRO A 154 -18.92 7.15 -12.31
N ILE A 155 -18.92 8.47 -12.30
CA ILE A 155 -18.67 9.28 -11.10
C ILE A 155 -20.03 9.85 -10.71
N PRO A 156 -20.72 9.35 -9.68
CA PRO A 156 -22.07 9.82 -9.37
C PRO A 156 -22.07 11.08 -8.51
N ARG A 157 -22.95 12.05 -8.81
CA ARG A 157 -23.11 13.32 -8.07
C ARG A 157 -23.48 13.12 -6.62
N SER A 158 -24.28 12.09 -6.35
CA SER A 158 -24.70 11.71 -5.00
C SER A 158 -23.52 11.45 -4.07
N LYS A 159 -22.38 11.01 -4.62
CA LYS A 159 -21.14 10.75 -3.89
C LYS A 159 -20.10 11.85 -4.08
N TYR A 160 -20.08 12.48 -5.26
CA TYR A 160 -19.11 13.50 -5.64
C TYR A 160 -19.84 14.77 -6.10
N PRO A 161 -20.32 15.63 -5.18
CA PRO A 161 -21.20 16.75 -5.50
C PRO A 161 -20.52 17.86 -6.32
N ALA A 162 -19.21 17.80 -6.53
CA ALA A 162 -18.46 18.77 -7.33
C ALA A 162 -18.61 18.61 -8.85
N ILE A 163 -19.07 17.44 -9.32
CA ILE A 163 -19.32 17.22 -10.75
C ILE A 163 -20.68 17.82 -11.14
N THR A 164 -20.78 18.35 -12.36
CA THR A 164 -22.06 18.82 -12.91
C THR A 164 -22.90 17.65 -13.42
N GLU A 165 -24.18 17.89 -13.71
CA GLU A 165 -25.07 16.90 -14.33
C GLU A 165 -24.53 16.42 -15.70
N GLU A 166 -24.02 17.36 -16.48
CA GLU A 166 -23.42 17.06 -17.77
C GLU A 166 -22.14 16.24 -17.62
N GLU A 167 -21.27 16.58 -16.66
CA GLU A 167 -20.06 15.82 -16.38
C GLU A 167 -20.35 14.39 -15.88
N GLU A 168 -21.40 14.20 -15.08
CA GLU A 168 -21.87 12.87 -14.67
C GLU A 168 -22.34 12.04 -15.87
N ARG A 169 -23.12 12.64 -16.77
CA ARG A 169 -23.59 11.99 -18.01
C ARG A 169 -22.42 11.61 -18.93
N LEU A 170 -21.41 12.47 -19.02
CA LEU A 170 -20.22 12.32 -19.87
C LEU A 170 -19.03 11.68 -19.14
N ALA A 171 -19.23 11.14 -17.94
CA ALA A 171 -18.13 10.82 -17.02
C ALA A 171 -17.08 9.88 -17.64
N ILE A 172 -17.50 8.84 -18.38
CA ILE A 172 -16.58 7.85 -18.95
C ILE A 172 -15.65 8.45 -20.03
N PRO A 173 -16.14 9.06 -21.12
CA PRO A 173 -15.24 9.68 -22.09
C PRO A 173 -14.45 10.86 -21.49
N LEU A 174 -15.05 11.63 -20.56
CA LEU A 174 -14.36 12.75 -19.92
C LEU A 174 -13.21 12.31 -19.02
N GLN A 175 -13.38 11.29 -18.19
CA GLN A 175 -12.31 10.80 -17.33
C GLN A 175 -11.16 10.15 -18.12
N ILE A 176 -11.46 9.50 -19.25
CA ILE A 176 -10.44 8.99 -20.18
C ILE A 176 -9.61 10.16 -20.75
N LEU A 177 -10.27 11.22 -21.23
CA LEU A 177 -9.59 12.41 -21.76
C LEU A 177 -8.72 13.08 -20.69
N CYS A 178 -9.27 13.34 -19.50
CA CYS A 178 -8.52 13.95 -18.40
C CYS A 178 -7.34 13.09 -17.95
N GLN A 179 -7.48 11.77 -17.94
CA GLN A 179 -6.41 10.84 -17.60
C GLN A 179 -5.29 10.84 -18.66
N ALA A 180 -5.64 10.83 -19.95
CA ALA A 180 -4.68 10.91 -21.04
C ALA A 180 -3.88 12.22 -20.99
N ILE A 181 -4.57 13.36 -20.79
CA ILE A 181 -3.92 14.67 -20.64
C ILE A 181 -2.98 14.65 -19.43
N PHE A 182 -3.43 14.13 -18.28
CA PHE A 182 -2.61 14.05 -17.08
C PHE A 182 -1.32 13.24 -17.32
N ASP A 183 -1.43 12.05 -17.91
CA ASP A 183 -0.28 11.19 -18.19
C ASP A 183 0.69 11.86 -19.19
N ALA A 184 0.16 12.50 -20.25
CA ALA A 184 0.95 13.26 -21.22
C ALA A 184 1.72 14.40 -20.55
N VAL A 185 1.06 15.16 -19.68
CA VAL A 185 1.67 16.24 -18.90
C VAL A 185 2.75 15.69 -17.97
N MET A 186 2.52 14.57 -17.28
CA MET A 186 3.55 13.96 -16.44
C MET A 186 4.80 13.56 -17.24
N VAL A 187 4.63 12.92 -18.41
CA VAL A 187 5.75 12.58 -19.31
C VAL A 187 6.50 13.84 -19.73
N HIS A 188 5.78 14.88 -20.16
CA HIS A 188 6.39 16.16 -20.53
C HIS A 188 7.19 16.78 -19.37
N LEU A 189 6.61 16.87 -18.18
CA LEU A 189 7.28 17.43 -17.00
C LEU A 189 8.55 16.66 -16.63
N MET A 190 8.53 15.32 -16.74
CA MET A 190 9.70 14.50 -16.48
C MET A 190 10.82 14.72 -17.50
N HIS A 191 10.49 14.88 -18.79
CA HIS A 191 11.48 15.25 -19.81
C HIS A 191 12.06 16.65 -19.61
N ARG A 192 11.26 17.60 -19.13
CA ARG A 192 11.78 18.94 -18.77
C ARG A 192 12.70 18.88 -17.55
N CYS A 193 12.39 18.04 -16.57
CA CYS A 193 13.23 17.84 -15.38
C CYS A 193 14.51 17.04 -15.64
N SER A 194 14.50 16.16 -16.64
CA SER A 194 15.59 15.24 -16.97
C SER A 194 15.63 15.08 -18.48
N ALA A 195 16.19 16.10 -19.14
CA ALA A 195 16.30 16.16 -20.61
C ALA A 195 17.18 15.04 -21.19
N ASP A 196 18.05 14.47 -20.36
CA ASP A 196 18.88 13.30 -20.67
C ASP A 196 18.13 11.96 -20.56
N GLY A 197 16.87 11.97 -20.11
CA GLY A 197 16.04 10.77 -19.95
C GLY A 197 16.43 9.88 -18.76
N SER A 198 17.40 10.28 -17.92
CA SER A 198 17.90 9.48 -16.80
C SER A 198 16.82 9.14 -15.76
N TRP A 199 15.73 9.90 -15.70
CA TRP A 199 14.58 9.59 -14.86
C TRP A 199 13.95 8.22 -15.13
N GLN A 200 13.96 7.73 -16.38
CA GLN A 200 13.43 6.39 -16.69
C GLN A 200 14.32 5.29 -16.12
N VAL A 201 15.64 5.50 -16.10
CA VAL A 201 16.60 4.59 -15.46
C VAL A 201 16.35 4.55 -13.95
N VAL A 202 16.14 5.71 -13.32
CA VAL A 202 15.78 5.79 -11.89
C VAL A 202 14.47 5.05 -11.63
N LYS A 203 13.45 5.26 -12.45
CA LYS A 203 12.16 4.58 -12.35
C LYS A 203 12.30 3.06 -12.47
N SER A 204 13.08 2.56 -13.44
CA SER A 204 13.35 1.13 -13.60
C SER A 204 14.07 0.54 -12.39
N ARG A 205 15.04 1.27 -11.81
CA ARG A 205 15.71 0.84 -10.57
C ARG A 205 14.76 0.78 -9.37
N ILE A 206 13.85 1.75 -9.23
CA ILE A 206 12.80 1.74 -8.20
C ILE A 206 11.92 0.51 -8.37
N PHE A 207 11.44 0.25 -9.59
CA PHE A 207 10.64 -0.94 -9.88
C PHE A 207 11.39 -2.23 -9.51
N ASP A 208 12.63 -2.36 -9.94
CA ASP A 208 13.42 -3.57 -9.71
C ASP A 208 13.60 -3.82 -8.21
N LYS A 209 13.93 -2.78 -7.44
CA LYS A 209 14.22 -2.91 -6.00
C LYS A 209 12.97 -3.02 -5.13
N LEU A 210 11.94 -2.22 -5.39
CA LEU A 210 10.78 -2.07 -4.49
C LEU A 210 9.56 -2.88 -4.91
N PHE A 211 9.52 -3.36 -6.16
CA PHE A 211 8.40 -4.13 -6.66
C PHE A 211 8.83 -5.55 -7.05
N ARG A 212 9.76 -5.69 -8.02
CA ARG A 212 10.15 -7.02 -8.54
C ARG A 212 10.89 -7.86 -7.49
N CYS A 213 11.87 -7.27 -6.81
CA CYS A 213 12.71 -7.95 -5.84
C CYS A 213 12.24 -7.73 -4.39
N LYS A 214 11.04 -7.18 -4.16
CA LYS A 214 10.53 -6.84 -2.82
C LYS A 214 10.59 -8.05 -1.88
N THR A 215 9.96 -9.15 -2.27
CA THR A 215 9.87 -10.38 -1.47
C THR A 215 11.26 -10.99 -1.21
N GLN A 216 12.09 -11.08 -2.25
CA GLN A 216 13.46 -11.58 -2.12
C GLN A 216 14.25 -10.75 -1.11
N ARG A 217 14.21 -9.41 -1.22
CA ARG A 217 14.89 -8.50 -0.30
C ARG A 217 14.38 -8.63 1.12
N THR A 218 13.06 -8.78 1.31
CA THR A 218 12.47 -9.03 2.63
C THR A 218 13.05 -10.29 3.26
N VAL A 219 13.11 -11.40 2.53
CA VAL A 219 13.70 -12.66 3.04
C VAL A 219 15.19 -12.50 3.33
N GLU A 220 15.96 -11.84 2.45
CA GLU A 220 17.39 -11.56 2.67
C GLU A 220 17.64 -10.78 3.98
N ILE A 221 16.83 -9.76 4.27
CA ILE A 221 16.92 -8.97 5.51
C ILE A 221 16.61 -9.85 6.72
N LEU A 222 15.52 -10.62 6.68
CA LEU A 222 15.13 -11.48 7.79
C LEU A 222 16.18 -12.56 8.07
N GLU A 223 16.75 -13.16 7.03
CA GLU A 223 17.82 -14.15 7.14
C GLU A 223 19.09 -13.55 7.75
N THR A 224 19.52 -12.39 7.27
CA THR A 224 20.81 -11.80 7.65
C THR A 224 20.77 -11.17 9.04
N ALA A 225 19.69 -10.43 9.36
CA ALA A 225 19.61 -9.61 10.56
C ALA A 225 18.76 -10.24 11.67
N TYR A 226 17.84 -11.15 11.33
CA TYR A 226 16.80 -11.62 12.26
C TYR A 226 16.69 -13.15 12.40
N SER A 227 17.64 -13.91 11.84
CA SER A 227 17.63 -15.39 11.90
C SER A 227 17.81 -15.97 13.30
N THR A 228 18.15 -15.17 14.30
CA THR A 228 18.27 -15.59 15.70
C THR A 228 17.09 -15.18 16.57
N VAL A 229 16.09 -14.47 16.03
CA VAL A 229 14.91 -14.04 16.77
C VAL A 229 14.01 -15.25 17.04
N ASP A 230 13.35 -15.30 18.20
CA ASP A 230 12.51 -16.46 18.56
C ASP A 230 11.16 -16.46 17.81
N VAL A 231 10.57 -15.28 17.60
CA VAL A 231 9.27 -15.09 16.94
C VAL A 231 9.32 -13.87 16.02
N LEU A 232 8.93 -14.04 14.76
CA LEU A 232 8.74 -12.94 13.81
C LEU A 232 7.26 -12.85 13.43
N PHE A 233 6.70 -11.65 13.56
CA PHE A 233 5.33 -11.33 13.16
C PHE A 233 5.40 -10.50 11.89
N LEU A 234 4.83 -10.98 10.78
CA LEU A 234 4.80 -10.28 9.50
C LEU A 234 3.36 -9.99 9.10
N GLN A 235 3.13 -8.82 8.50
CA GLN A 235 1.84 -8.35 8.00
C GLN A 235 1.95 -7.97 6.51
N GLU A 236 0.81 -7.89 5.83
CA GLU A 236 0.74 -7.60 4.38
C GLU A 236 1.66 -8.46 3.50
N VAL A 237 1.87 -9.72 3.87
CA VAL A 237 2.78 -10.62 3.17
C VAL A 237 2.12 -11.19 1.92
N ALA A 238 2.76 -11.05 0.77
CA ALA A 238 2.33 -11.69 -0.47
C ALA A 238 2.46 -13.21 -0.39
N ALA A 239 1.55 -13.97 -1.00
CA ALA A 239 1.59 -15.43 -0.94
C ALA A 239 2.92 -16.01 -1.48
N THR A 240 3.55 -15.34 -2.44
CA THR A 240 4.86 -15.74 -3.01
C THR A 240 6.00 -15.71 -2.00
N PHE A 241 5.84 -15.05 -0.84
CA PHE A 241 6.83 -15.08 0.24
C PHE A 241 7.20 -16.50 0.66
N CYS A 242 6.23 -17.42 0.69
CA CYS A 242 6.44 -18.79 1.13
C CYS A 242 7.45 -19.52 0.24
N ASP A 243 7.39 -19.29 -1.07
CA ASP A 243 8.32 -19.87 -2.03
C ASP A 243 9.73 -19.36 -1.79
N PHE A 244 9.92 -18.04 -1.60
CA PHE A 244 11.23 -17.48 -1.29
C PHE A 244 11.75 -17.94 0.07
N PHE A 245 10.88 -18.01 1.07
CA PHE A 245 11.23 -18.48 2.42
C PHE A 245 11.71 -19.93 2.40
N GLN A 246 10.99 -20.85 1.75
CA GLN A 246 11.34 -22.27 1.71
C GLN A 246 12.73 -22.55 1.11
N HIS A 247 13.21 -21.66 0.25
CA HIS A 247 14.52 -21.77 -0.40
C HIS A 247 15.61 -20.92 0.28
N SER A 248 15.34 -20.31 1.44
CA SER A 248 16.29 -19.46 2.16
C SER A 248 16.86 -20.16 3.41
N ALA A 249 17.97 -19.68 3.94
CA ALA A 249 18.53 -20.25 5.18
C ALA A 249 17.62 -19.94 6.40
N LEU A 250 16.71 -18.98 6.28
CA LEU A 250 15.72 -18.70 7.31
C LEU A 250 14.76 -19.89 7.50
N ALA A 251 14.44 -20.66 6.45
CA ALA A 251 13.64 -21.88 6.58
C ALA A 251 14.36 -23.00 7.34
N GLU A 252 15.68 -22.97 7.48
CA GLU A 252 16.40 -23.92 8.32
C GLU A 252 16.16 -23.62 9.81
N SER A 253 16.22 -22.33 10.18
CA SER A 253 16.10 -21.85 11.56
C SER A 253 14.66 -21.67 12.04
N HIS A 254 13.71 -21.39 11.14
CA HIS A 254 12.33 -21.05 11.48
C HIS A 254 11.31 -21.95 10.78
N SER A 255 10.18 -22.15 11.43
CA SER A 255 8.95 -22.67 10.83
C SER A 255 8.07 -21.49 10.40
N CYS A 256 7.54 -21.52 9.17
CA CYS A 256 6.61 -20.51 8.67
C CYS A 256 5.16 -21.00 8.86
N ILE A 257 4.33 -20.18 9.49
CA ILE A 257 2.91 -20.43 9.71
C ILE A 257 2.10 -19.37 8.97
N LEU A 258 1.20 -19.86 8.14
CA LEU A 258 0.25 -19.09 7.36
C LEU A 258 -1.16 -19.29 7.91
N PRO A 259 -2.07 -18.33 7.71
CA PRO A 259 -3.48 -18.54 7.99
C PRO A 259 -4.02 -19.63 7.06
N GLU A 260 -4.95 -20.44 7.56
CA GLU A 260 -5.62 -21.50 6.80
C GLU A 260 -6.23 -21.00 5.48
N SER A 261 -6.69 -19.74 5.46
CA SER A 261 -7.24 -19.07 4.27
C SER A 261 -6.36 -17.88 3.86
N LEU A 262 -5.68 -18.01 2.72
CA LEU A 262 -4.93 -16.91 2.11
C LEU A 262 -5.87 -16.00 1.29
N ASP A 263 -5.64 -14.69 1.31
CA ASP A 263 -6.39 -13.74 0.47
C ASP A 263 -5.81 -13.70 -0.95
N GLY A 264 -6.39 -14.49 -1.86
CA GLY A 264 -5.99 -14.50 -3.27
C GLY A 264 -6.32 -13.24 -4.07
N LYS A 265 -7.10 -12.29 -3.51
CA LYS A 265 -7.52 -11.05 -4.18
C LYS A 265 -6.66 -9.85 -3.78
N ARG A 266 -6.44 -9.64 -2.49
CA ARG A 266 -5.51 -8.60 -1.99
C ARG A 266 -4.05 -9.05 -2.05
N ASP A 267 -3.82 -10.36 -1.91
CA ASP A 267 -2.49 -10.95 -1.74
C ASP A 267 -1.71 -10.31 -0.58
N GLN A 268 -2.41 -10.09 0.53
CA GLN A 268 -1.90 -9.51 1.78
C GLN A 268 -2.26 -10.46 2.92
N ASN A 269 -1.26 -11.06 3.57
CA ASN A 269 -1.47 -12.08 4.59
C ASN A 269 -0.63 -11.79 5.84
N SER A 270 -1.18 -12.06 7.01
CA SER A 270 -0.41 -12.12 8.26
C SER A 270 0.32 -13.46 8.34
N VAL A 271 1.58 -13.46 8.78
CA VAL A 271 2.46 -14.64 8.84
C VAL A 271 3.20 -14.64 10.16
N LEU A 272 3.45 -15.83 10.69
CA LEU A 272 4.33 -16.06 11.85
C LEU A 272 5.53 -16.90 11.44
N LEU A 273 6.74 -16.49 11.84
CA LEU A 273 7.92 -17.35 11.78
C LEU A 273 8.35 -17.69 13.21
N LEU A 274 8.42 -18.98 13.54
CA LEU A 274 8.80 -19.46 14.88
C LEU A 274 10.14 -20.17 14.82
N SER A 275 11.08 -19.76 15.67
CA SER A 275 12.40 -20.38 15.79
C SER A 275 12.26 -21.85 16.21
N LYS A 276 12.83 -22.76 15.40
CA LYS A 276 12.86 -24.20 15.70
C LYS A 276 13.78 -24.55 16.87
N LYS A 277 14.66 -23.62 17.27
CA LYS A 277 15.50 -23.76 18.45
C LYS A 277 14.73 -23.44 19.73
N PHE A 278 13.75 -22.55 19.65
CA PHE A 278 12.97 -22.11 20.82
C PHE A 278 11.68 -22.91 20.97
N PHE A 279 11.00 -23.25 19.87
CA PHE A 279 9.69 -23.91 19.85
C PHE A 279 9.77 -25.36 19.41
N LEU A 280 8.94 -26.20 20.03
CA LEU A 280 8.71 -27.58 19.61
C LEU A 280 7.77 -27.58 18.41
N VAL A 281 8.31 -27.83 17.21
CA VAL A 281 7.58 -27.72 15.94
C VAL A 281 6.28 -28.54 15.93
N ASP A 282 6.30 -29.75 16.47
CA ASP A 282 5.15 -30.66 16.49
C ASP A 282 4.00 -30.19 17.41
N THR A 283 4.22 -29.15 18.22
CA THR A 283 3.21 -28.60 19.14
C THR A 283 2.47 -27.40 18.57
N ILE A 284 2.96 -26.84 17.46
CA ILE A 284 2.39 -25.64 16.82
C ILE A 284 1.00 -25.98 16.29
N ARG A 285 0.00 -25.23 16.75
CA ARG A 285 -1.41 -25.37 16.33
C ARG A 285 -1.96 -24.02 15.91
N ASP A 286 -2.52 -23.93 14.71
CA ASP A 286 -3.31 -22.78 14.28
C ASP A 286 -4.59 -22.71 15.14
N VAL A 287 -4.79 -21.58 15.80
CA VAL A 287 -5.94 -21.28 16.66
C VAL A 287 -6.65 -20.00 16.24
N THR A 288 -6.42 -19.54 15.00
CA THR A 288 -7.00 -18.32 14.43
C THR A 288 -8.51 -18.31 14.56
N GLN A 289 -9.18 -19.41 14.19
CA GLN A 289 -10.64 -19.52 14.29
C GLN A 289 -11.15 -19.39 15.74
N THR A 290 -10.37 -19.81 16.74
CA THR A 290 -10.73 -19.64 18.15
C THR A 290 -10.73 -18.17 18.55
N ILE A 291 -9.78 -17.37 18.02
CA ILE A 291 -9.75 -15.92 18.24
C ILE A 291 -10.91 -15.26 17.49
N GLU A 292 -11.13 -15.62 16.23
CA GLU A 292 -12.22 -15.05 15.41
C GLU A 292 -13.60 -15.32 16.01
N ALA A 293 -13.83 -16.51 16.57
CA ALA A 293 -15.07 -16.85 17.26
C ALA A 293 -15.30 -16.04 18.55
N ALA A 294 -14.24 -15.45 19.12
CA ALA A 294 -14.32 -14.60 20.30
C ALA A 294 -14.61 -13.12 19.97
N ILE A 295 -14.61 -12.74 18.68
CA ILE A 295 -14.91 -11.38 18.23
C ILE A 295 -16.43 -11.11 18.33
N ASP A 296 -16.78 -9.90 18.78
CA ASP A 296 -18.18 -9.49 18.97
C ASP A 296 -19.03 -9.64 17.69
N SER A 297 -20.29 -10.03 17.88
CA SER A 297 -21.25 -10.21 16.78
C SER A 297 -21.44 -8.90 16.02
N GLY A 298 -21.01 -8.87 14.76
CA GLY A 298 -21.11 -7.70 13.88
C GLY A 298 -19.75 -7.15 13.43
N VAL A 299 -18.66 -7.58 14.04
CA VAL A 299 -17.30 -7.30 13.57
C VAL A 299 -16.80 -8.50 12.77
N ARG A 300 -16.37 -8.27 11.52
CA ARG A 300 -15.81 -9.30 10.66
C ARG A 300 -14.39 -8.90 10.26
N LEU A 301 -13.42 -9.74 10.61
CA LEU A 301 -12.08 -9.61 10.08
C LEU A 301 -12.08 -10.02 8.60
N VAL A 302 -11.22 -9.38 7.82
CA VAL A 302 -10.96 -9.88 6.47
C VAL A 302 -10.08 -11.12 6.61
N ASN A 303 -10.36 -12.14 5.80
CA ASN A 303 -9.51 -13.32 5.71
C ASN A 303 -8.06 -12.87 5.54
N SER A 304 -7.14 -13.63 6.15
CA SER A 304 -5.70 -13.43 6.20
C SER A 304 -5.17 -12.19 6.95
N ASP A 305 -6.02 -11.33 7.52
CA ASP A 305 -5.54 -10.22 8.36
C ASP A 305 -5.02 -10.72 9.73
N LEU A 306 -5.39 -11.94 10.15
CA LEU A 306 -4.96 -12.56 11.41
C LEU A 306 -4.37 -13.95 11.15
N VAL A 307 -3.28 -14.27 11.84
CA VAL A 307 -2.88 -15.65 12.14
C VAL A 307 -2.54 -15.74 13.63
N ALA A 308 -3.07 -16.75 14.31
CA ALA A 308 -2.78 -17.01 15.72
C ALA A 308 -2.42 -18.48 15.93
N VAL A 309 -1.41 -18.73 16.77
CA VAL A 309 -0.92 -20.08 17.06
C VAL A 309 -0.73 -20.31 18.55
N ALA A 310 -1.04 -21.53 18.99
CA ALA A 310 -0.58 -22.06 20.26
C ALA A 310 0.67 -22.92 20.01
N ALA A 311 1.74 -22.74 20.79
CA ALA A 311 2.97 -23.51 20.66
C ALA A 311 3.69 -23.67 22.00
N ASP A 312 4.37 -24.81 22.19
CA ASP A 312 5.20 -25.05 23.36
C ASP A 312 6.67 -24.76 23.05
N SER A 313 7.37 -24.14 24.01
CA SER A 313 8.82 -23.96 23.93
C SER A 313 9.57 -25.23 24.32
N CYS A 314 10.84 -25.32 23.93
CA CYS A 314 11.76 -26.37 24.38
C CYS A 314 12.00 -26.34 25.90
N SER A 315 11.65 -25.25 26.58
CA SER A 315 11.67 -25.13 28.05
C SER A 315 10.36 -25.55 28.73
N GLY A 316 9.38 -26.05 27.97
CA GLY A 316 8.11 -26.56 28.49
C GLY A 316 7.08 -25.47 28.81
N ARG A 317 7.22 -24.27 28.27
CA ARG A 317 6.24 -23.18 28.43
C ARG A 317 5.34 -23.09 27.21
N SER A 318 4.05 -22.91 27.41
CA SER A 318 3.09 -22.71 26.32
C SER A 318 2.92 -21.23 25.99
N TYR A 319 2.78 -20.92 24.70
CA TYR A 319 2.66 -19.57 24.16
C TYR A 319 1.42 -19.46 23.26
N LEU A 320 0.74 -18.32 23.35
CA LEU A 320 -0.27 -17.88 22.39
C LEU A 320 0.30 -16.69 21.64
N LEU A 321 0.54 -16.86 20.35
CA LEU A 321 1.19 -15.87 19.49
C LEU A 321 0.22 -15.43 18.39
N ALA A 322 0.12 -14.13 18.11
CA ALA A 322 -0.74 -13.63 17.04
C ALA A 322 -0.07 -12.53 16.21
N SER A 323 -0.12 -12.65 14.88
CA SER A 323 0.24 -11.58 13.93
C SER A 323 -1.04 -10.99 13.34
N PHE A 324 -1.21 -9.67 13.43
CA PHE A 324 -2.41 -8.99 12.96
C PHE A 324 -2.13 -7.74 12.13
N HIS A 325 -2.87 -7.61 11.04
CA HIS A 325 -2.96 -6.44 10.18
C HIS A 325 -4.30 -5.72 10.39
N GLY A 326 -4.28 -4.55 11.02
CA GLY A 326 -5.46 -3.73 11.24
C GLY A 326 -5.91 -3.01 9.97
N ASP A 327 -7.21 -2.72 9.87
CA ASP A 327 -7.73 -1.89 8.78
C ASP A 327 -7.07 -0.51 8.79
N THR A 328 -7.08 0.20 7.65
CA THR A 328 -6.39 1.50 7.48
C THR A 328 -6.75 2.57 8.53
N ALA A 329 -7.92 2.45 9.17
CA ALA A 329 -8.36 3.36 10.23
C ALA A 329 -8.10 2.85 11.66
N GLY A 330 -7.59 1.61 11.82
CA GLY A 330 -7.35 0.95 13.10
C GLY A 330 -8.62 0.58 13.85
N ARG A 331 -9.78 0.51 13.19
CA ARG A 331 -11.07 0.25 13.82
C ARG A 331 -11.19 -1.17 14.38
N LEU A 332 -10.55 -2.13 13.72
CA LEU A 332 -10.58 -3.55 14.08
C LEU A 332 -9.55 -3.92 15.15
N THR A 333 -8.55 -3.07 15.41
CA THR A 333 -7.48 -3.34 16.37
C THR A 333 -8.02 -3.54 17.80
N LYS A 334 -8.93 -2.67 18.25
CA LYS A 334 -9.53 -2.79 19.60
C LYS A 334 -10.43 -4.03 19.76
N PRO A 335 -11.40 -4.30 18.84
CA PRO A 335 -12.17 -5.54 18.86
C PRO A 335 -11.29 -6.79 18.89
N LEU A 336 -10.22 -6.83 18.09
CA LEU A 336 -9.29 -7.95 18.09
C LEU A 336 -8.60 -8.12 19.45
N LEU A 337 -8.05 -7.05 20.03
CA LEU A 337 -7.39 -7.12 21.33
C LEU A 337 -8.32 -7.68 22.40
N ALA A 338 -9.59 -7.27 22.40
CA ALA A 338 -10.61 -7.82 23.30
C ALA A 338 -10.84 -9.32 23.08
N ALA A 339 -10.96 -9.75 21.82
CA ALA A 339 -11.15 -11.16 21.46
C ALA A 339 -9.96 -12.04 21.85
N VAL A 340 -8.73 -11.58 21.58
CA VAL A 340 -7.50 -12.29 22.00
C VAL A 340 -7.41 -12.35 23.52
N GLY A 341 -7.70 -11.24 24.22
CA GLY A 341 -7.72 -11.21 25.68
C GLY A 341 -8.75 -12.18 26.28
N LYS A 342 -9.91 -12.33 25.64
CA LYS A 342 -10.93 -13.32 26.01
C LYS A 342 -10.45 -14.74 25.76
N ALA A 343 -9.96 -15.05 24.56
CA ALA A 343 -9.47 -16.38 24.21
C ALA A 343 -8.29 -16.82 25.09
N ALA A 344 -7.37 -15.90 25.41
CA ALA A 344 -6.25 -16.15 26.32
C ALA A 344 -6.71 -16.54 27.74
N LYS A 345 -7.85 -16.02 28.20
CA LYS A 345 -8.42 -16.34 29.51
C LYS A 345 -9.23 -17.63 29.49
N GLU A 346 -10.04 -17.83 28.46
CA GLU A 346 -11.05 -18.89 28.40
C GLU A 346 -10.54 -20.18 27.74
N SER A 347 -9.80 -20.06 26.63
CA SER A 347 -9.38 -21.19 25.80
C SER A 347 -7.90 -21.55 25.96
N PHE A 348 -7.06 -20.57 26.29
CA PHE A 348 -5.61 -20.76 26.45
C PHE A 348 -5.09 -20.34 27.83
N PRO A 349 -5.74 -20.75 28.94
CA PRO A 349 -5.28 -20.41 30.28
C PRO A 349 -3.83 -20.90 30.47
N GLY A 350 -2.99 -20.08 31.10
CA GLY A 350 -1.59 -20.39 31.36
C GLY A 350 -0.64 -20.19 30.16
N HIS A 351 -1.15 -19.90 28.96
CA HIS A 351 -0.27 -19.55 27.84
C HIS A 351 0.30 -18.16 28.01
N THR A 352 1.57 -17.99 27.63
CA THR A 352 2.22 -16.68 27.55
C THR A 352 1.75 -15.97 26.29
N LEU A 353 1.12 -14.79 26.44
CA LEU A 353 0.51 -14.06 25.32
C LEU A 353 1.46 -13.00 24.75
N ILE A 354 1.71 -13.07 23.44
CA ILE A 354 2.46 -12.06 22.66
C ILE A 354 1.76 -11.82 21.32
N LEU A 355 1.57 -10.56 20.93
CA LEU A 355 1.03 -10.19 19.63
C LEU A 355 1.95 -9.20 18.92
N GLY A 356 2.16 -9.41 17.62
CA GLY A 356 2.70 -8.39 16.71
C GLY A 356 1.56 -7.75 15.92
N LEU A 357 1.50 -6.43 15.93
CA LEU A 357 0.40 -5.65 15.36
C LEU A 357 0.95 -4.65 14.36
N ASP A 358 0.38 -4.60 13.15
CA ASP A 358 0.12 -3.32 12.48
C ASP A 358 -1.24 -2.84 12.99
N ALA A 359 -1.23 -2.01 14.01
CA ALA A 359 -2.43 -1.48 14.65
C ALA A 359 -3.12 -0.39 13.81
N ASN A 360 -2.45 0.13 12.76
CA ASN A 360 -2.85 1.32 12.01
C ASN A 360 -3.27 2.50 12.93
N ALA A 361 -2.56 2.66 14.05
CA ALA A 361 -2.78 3.75 15.00
C ALA A 361 -2.08 5.03 14.57
N TYR A 362 -2.66 6.17 14.96
CA TYR A 362 -2.18 7.51 14.62
C TYR A 362 -1.72 8.24 15.89
N VAL A 363 -0.69 9.08 15.79
CA VAL A 363 -0.25 9.92 16.93
C VAL A 363 -1.42 10.72 17.50
N HIS A 364 -2.22 11.29 16.59
CA HIS A 364 -3.46 11.97 16.89
C HIS A 364 -4.62 11.28 16.17
N GLY A 365 -5.53 10.68 16.94
CA GLY A 365 -6.74 10.05 16.43
C GLY A 365 -7.85 11.05 16.09
N GLY A 366 -9.02 10.53 15.71
CA GLY A 366 -10.24 11.30 15.48
C GLY A 366 -11.45 10.38 15.34
N GLU A 367 -12.59 10.90 14.88
CA GLU A 367 -13.81 10.09 14.67
C GLU A 367 -13.56 8.91 13.73
N ASP A 368 -12.72 9.11 12.73
CA ASP A 368 -12.47 8.11 11.69
C ASP A 368 -11.17 7.31 11.86
N LYS A 369 -10.34 7.61 12.88
CA LYS A 369 -8.98 7.06 13.03
C LYS A 369 -8.65 6.74 14.47
N LEU A 370 -8.09 5.55 14.72
CA LEU A 370 -7.61 5.15 16.03
C LEU A 370 -6.42 6.01 16.48
N GLY A 371 -6.57 6.72 17.58
CA GLY A 371 -5.47 7.43 18.24
C GLY A 371 -4.65 6.50 19.14
N PHE A 372 -3.33 6.71 19.19
CA PHE A 372 -2.42 5.90 19.99
C PHE A 372 -2.78 5.86 21.48
N ALA A 373 -3.18 7.00 22.07
CA ALA A 373 -3.63 7.05 23.46
C ALA A 373 -4.86 6.14 23.70
N THR A 374 -5.84 6.17 22.78
CA THR A 374 -7.04 5.33 22.86
C THR A 374 -6.73 3.84 22.69
N LEU A 375 -5.74 3.51 21.85
CA LEU A 375 -5.23 2.14 21.73
C LEU A 375 -4.58 1.70 23.04
N LEU A 376 -3.71 2.53 23.61
CA LEU A 376 -2.99 2.25 24.85
C LEU A 376 -3.94 2.04 26.03
N ASP A 377 -5.01 2.82 26.13
CA ASP A 377 -6.06 2.61 27.13
C ASP A 377 -6.69 1.21 27.00
N ALA A 378 -7.00 0.79 25.77
CA ALA A 378 -7.56 -0.54 25.52
C ALA A 378 -6.57 -1.66 25.86
N VAL A 379 -5.29 -1.49 25.52
CA VAL A 379 -4.20 -2.42 25.88
C VAL A 379 -4.11 -2.55 27.40
N LYS A 380 -4.07 -1.43 28.14
CA LYS A 380 -3.97 -1.41 29.61
C LYS A 380 -5.20 -2.04 30.28
N GLN A 381 -6.40 -1.78 29.78
CA GLN A 381 -7.65 -2.39 30.29
C GLN A 381 -7.64 -3.92 30.21
N LEU A 382 -6.89 -4.49 29.27
CA LEU A 382 -6.74 -5.94 29.11
C LEU A 382 -5.59 -6.54 29.92
N GLY A 383 -4.85 -5.73 30.69
CA GLY A 383 -3.65 -6.16 31.41
C GLY A 383 -2.46 -6.43 30.47
N LEU A 384 -2.45 -5.78 29.31
CA LEU A 384 -1.36 -5.86 28.34
C LEU A 384 -0.43 -4.63 28.49
N ALA A 385 0.78 -4.79 27.99
CA ALA A 385 1.76 -3.73 27.77
C ALA A 385 2.18 -3.70 26.28
N THR A 386 2.77 -2.59 25.85
CA THR A 386 3.40 -2.46 24.53
C THR A 386 4.92 -2.37 24.68
N CYS A 387 5.65 -2.71 23.62
CA CYS A 387 7.12 -2.60 23.60
C CYS A 387 7.62 -1.16 23.77
N PHE A 388 6.84 -0.14 23.39
CA PHE A 388 7.18 1.27 23.57
C PHE A 388 6.59 1.89 24.86
N GLY A 389 5.86 1.10 25.65
CA GLY A 389 5.10 1.61 26.79
C GLY A 389 4.10 2.69 26.35
N ASP A 390 4.30 3.90 26.87
CA ASP A 390 3.44 5.06 26.61
C ASP A 390 3.99 5.97 25.49
N ASP A 391 5.14 5.66 24.91
CA ASP A 391 5.77 6.44 23.84
C ASP A 391 5.12 6.16 22.46
N PRO A 392 4.52 7.15 21.79
CA PRO A 392 3.97 7.01 20.44
C PRO A 392 5.10 7.00 19.38
N SER A 393 6.04 6.05 19.49
CA SER A 393 7.22 5.99 18.62
C SER A 393 6.83 5.68 17.17
N PRO A 394 7.09 6.58 16.20
CA PRO A 394 6.69 6.33 14.83
C PRO A 394 7.45 5.17 14.19
N THR A 395 6.72 4.34 13.46
CA THR A 395 7.23 3.18 12.72
C THR A 395 7.02 3.33 11.22
N THR A 396 6.34 4.39 10.79
CA THR A 396 6.19 4.79 9.39
C THR A 396 6.85 6.14 9.14
N CYS A 397 7.31 6.37 7.91
CA CYS A 397 7.72 7.68 7.44
C CYS A 397 7.59 7.75 5.91
N CYS A 398 6.38 7.95 5.39
CA CYS A 398 6.18 8.07 3.94
C CYS A 398 5.52 9.40 3.57
N ALA A 399 5.85 9.95 2.40
CA ALA A 399 5.32 11.23 1.95
C ALA A 399 4.76 11.11 0.55
N ARG A 400 3.57 11.67 0.33
CA ARG A 400 2.96 11.71 -1.00
C ARG A 400 3.67 12.75 -1.85
N THR A 401 4.15 12.34 -3.01
CA THR A 401 4.95 13.19 -3.90
C THR A 401 4.07 14.06 -4.81
N SER A 402 4.64 15.04 -5.49
CA SER A 402 3.90 15.80 -6.53
C SER A 402 3.59 15.01 -7.81
N LEU A 403 4.15 13.80 -7.95
CA LEU A 403 3.89 12.89 -9.06
C LEU A 403 2.68 12.00 -8.73
N GLN A 404 1.49 12.59 -8.62
CA GLN A 404 0.24 11.88 -8.32
C GLN A 404 -0.99 12.63 -8.88
N PRO A 405 -2.12 11.94 -9.11
CA PRO A 405 -3.36 12.58 -9.58
C PRO A 405 -4.00 13.53 -8.57
N GLN A 406 -3.73 13.36 -7.27
CA GLN A 406 -4.28 14.17 -6.19
C GLN A 406 -3.24 15.17 -5.67
N LEU A 407 -2.86 16.16 -6.48
CA LEU A 407 -1.79 17.10 -6.14
C LEU A 407 -2.01 17.83 -4.81
N ASN A 408 -3.27 18.07 -4.43
CA ASN A 408 -3.62 18.69 -3.15
C ASN A 408 -3.20 17.88 -1.91
N LYS A 409 -2.83 16.60 -2.09
CA LYS A 409 -2.29 15.73 -1.03
C LYS A 409 -0.77 15.65 -1.07
N ALA A 410 -0.10 16.31 -2.01
CA ALA A 410 1.35 16.28 -2.13
C ALA A 410 2.01 17.05 -0.98
N ILE A 411 3.14 16.53 -0.53
CA ILE A 411 3.99 17.13 0.49
C ILE A 411 5.29 17.53 -0.20
N SER A 412 5.74 18.76 0.05
CA SER A 412 7.01 19.23 -0.51
C SER A 412 8.18 18.41 0.00
N TYR A 413 9.23 18.27 -0.81
CA TYR A 413 10.40 17.47 -0.46
C TYR A 413 11.04 17.94 0.85
N LYS A 414 11.05 19.25 1.14
CA LYS A 414 11.59 19.78 2.41
C LYS A 414 10.74 19.41 3.64
N ASP A 415 9.44 19.20 3.45
CA ASP A 415 8.49 18.91 4.52
C ASP A 415 8.17 17.40 4.64
N ARG A 416 8.79 16.56 3.82
CA ARG A 416 8.44 15.13 3.68
C ARG A 416 8.52 14.31 4.98
N VAL A 417 9.39 14.69 5.90
CA VAL A 417 9.54 14.01 7.21
C VAL A 417 8.54 14.59 8.22
N SER A 418 8.41 15.92 8.27
CA SER A 418 7.61 16.63 9.27
C SER A 418 6.11 16.62 8.98
N LYS A 419 5.71 16.52 7.71
CA LYS A 419 4.31 16.48 7.26
C LYS A 419 3.93 15.16 6.60
N GLY A 420 4.86 14.21 6.53
CA GLY A 420 4.62 12.85 6.06
C GLY A 420 3.65 12.06 6.93
N ASP A 421 3.24 10.90 6.44
CA ASP A 421 2.63 9.86 7.26
C ASP A 421 3.72 9.28 8.18
N ARG A 422 3.72 9.75 9.43
CA ARG A 422 4.67 9.37 10.48
C ARG A 422 3.90 9.05 11.75
N ASN A 423 3.54 7.77 11.89
CA ASN A 423 2.64 7.28 12.93
C ASN A 423 3.14 5.99 13.62
N PRO A 424 2.77 5.75 14.89
CA PRO A 424 3.15 4.57 15.67
C PRO A 424 2.21 3.40 15.35
N LYS A 425 2.32 2.89 14.12
CA LYS A 425 1.42 1.86 13.63
C LYS A 425 1.78 0.47 14.15
N ASP A 426 3.08 0.19 14.29
CA ASP A 426 3.56 -1.16 14.51
C ASP A 426 3.97 -1.36 15.98
N LEU A 427 3.44 -2.41 16.62
CA LEU A 427 3.61 -2.68 18.05
C LEU A 427 3.81 -4.16 18.34
N ILE A 428 4.66 -4.47 19.31
CA ILE A 428 4.65 -5.76 20.02
C ILE A 428 3.90 -5.54 21.32
N THR A 429 2.88 -6.36 21.58
CA THR A 429 2.07 -6.31 22.80
C THR A 429 2.11 -7.65 23.53
N PHE A 430 2.09 -7.62 24.85
CA PHE A 430 2.22 -8.81 25.68
C PHE A 430 1.56 -8.61 27.04
N ARG A 431 1.27 -9.69 27.75
CA ARG A 431 0.73 -9.62 29.11
C ARG A 431 1.76 -9.13 30.11
N SER A 432 1.46 -8.03 30.80
CA SER A 432 2.41 -7.37 31.71
C SER A 432 2.67 -8.15 33.00
N ASP A 433 1.78 -9.09 33.35
CA ASP A 433 1.94 -9.98 34.48
C ASP A 433 2.77 -11.23 34.15
N GLN A 434 2.99 -11.53 32.87
CA GLN A 434 3.76 -12.69 32.39
C GLN A 434 5.15 -12.31 31.88
N LEU A 435 5.25 -11.16 31.22
CA LEU A 435 6.45 -10.71 30.53
C LEU A 435 6.74 -9.25 30.87
N ARG A 436 8.02 -8.90 30.80
CA ARG A 436 8.52 -7.53 30.88
C ARG A 436 9.56 -7.28 29.79
N MET A 437 9.70 -6.01 29.40
CA MET A 437 10.82 -5.57 28.59
C MET A 437 12.13 -5.78 29.35
N VAL A 438 13.12 -6.41 28.71
CA VAL A 438 14.48 -6.48 29.24
C VAL A 438 15.08 -5.08 29.25
N HIS A 439 15.69 -4.68 30.36
CA HIS A 439 16.28 -3.35 30.48
C HIS A 439 17.43 -3.18 29.47
N PRO A 440 17.60 -2.01 28.82
CA PRO A 440 18.66 -1.82 27.81
C PRO A 440 20.08 -2.17 28.29
N LEU A 441 20.38 -1.93 29.57
CA LEU A 441 21.67 -2.32 30.18
C LEU A 441 21.87 -3.85 30.26
N GLU A 442 20.80 -4.61 30.45
CA GLU A 442 20.83 -6.08 30.45
C GLU A 442 20.86 -6.64 29.02
N ALA A 443 20.11 -6.01 28.11
CA ALA A 443 20.11 -6.37 26.69
C ALA A 443 21.44 -6.05 25.99
N GLY A 444 22.20 -5.07 26.49
CA GLY A 444 23.43 -4.57 25.86
C GLY A 444 23.18 -3.67 24.65
N HIS A 445 21.93 -3.32 24.37
CA HIS A 445 21.50 -2.44 23.29
C HIS A 445 20.16 -1.76 23.64
N ALA A 446 19.71 -0.81 22.83
CA ALA A 446 18.39 -0.20 22.99
C ALA A 446 17.30 -1.28 22.95
N ASN A 447 16.28 -1.19 23.80
CA ASN A 447 15.16 -2.12 23.79
C ASN A 447 13.89 -1.35 24.17
N PRO A 448 12.90 -1.23 23.25
CA PRO A 448 12.82 -1.85 21.93
C PRO A 448 13.77 -1.23 20.90
N VAL A 449 13.92 -1.89 19.75
CA VAL A 449 14.66 -1.41 18.57
C VAL A 449 13.70 -1.21 17.39
N LYS A 450 13.97 -0.19 16.58
CA LYS A 450 13.36 -0.01 15.26
C LYS A 450 14.40 -0.22 14.17
N ASP A 451 13.99 -0.67 12.99
CA ASP A 451 14.87 -0.81 11.82
C ASP A 451 14.15 -0.43 10.53
N ASN A 452 14.71 0.54 9.81
CA ASN A 452 14.28 0.93 8.45
C ASN A 452 15.42 0.85 7.42
N THR A 453 16.47 0.10 7.77
CA THR A 453 17.70 -0.10 6.98
C THR A 453 17.92 -1.57 6.60
N GLY A 454 17.31 -2.50 7.35
CA GLY A 454 17.55 -3.94 7.24
C GLY A 454 18.89 -4.36 7.86
N GLN A 455 19.49 -3.48 8.67
CA GLN A 455 20.80 -3.63 9.31
C GLN A 455 20.72 -3.34 10.81
N LEU A 456 19.56 -3.58 11.44
CA LEU A 456 19.31 -3.35 12.86
C LEU A 456 19.50 -1.89 13.30
N SER A 457 19.22 -0.93 12.40
CA SER A 457 19.40 0.49 12.66
C SER A 457 18.23 1.33 12.15
N PHE A 458 17.93 2.44 12.83
CA PHE A 458 16.82 3.32 12.48
C PHE A 458 17.29 4.72 12.12
N GLU A 459 16.88 5.18 10.94
CA GLU A 459 17.12 6.53 10.45
C GLU A 459 15.84 7.37 10.53
N ASP A 460 15.68 8.15 11.60
CA ASP A 460 14.47 8.94 11.92
C ASP A 460 14.07 9.98 10.84
N SER A 461 15.03 10.42 10.03
CA SER A 461 14.87 11.51 9.05
C SER A 461 14.81 11.03 7.61
N VAL A 462 14.61 9.72 7.40
CA VAL A 462 14.55 9.11 6.08
C VAL A 462 13.16 8.56 5.82
N ASN A 463 12.62 8.90 4.65
CA ASN A 463 11.42 8.24 4.17
C ASN A 463 11.75 6.85 3.66
N PHE A 464 10.88 5.89 3.96
CA PHE A 464 10.98 4.54 3.45
C PHE A 464 9.65 4.15 2.78
N PRO A 465 9.68 3.25 1.77
CA PRO A 465 10.80 2.37 1.38
C PRO A 465 12.02 3.09 0.77
N THR A 466 13.20 2.49 0.95
CA THR A 466 14.48 2.90 0.35
C THR A 466 14.97 1.82 -0.61
N PHE A 467 16.04 2.06 -1.39
CA PHE A 467 16.55 1.01 -2.29
C PHE A 467 17.02 -0.28 -1.58
N ASP A 468 17.31 -0.18 -0.28
CA ASP A 468 17.80 -1.28 0.52
C ASP A 468 16.74 -1.82 1.48
N PHE A 469 15.75 -0.99 1.86
CA PHE A 469 14.66 -1.37 2.75
C PHE A 469 13.30 -1.35 2.02
N PRO A 470 12.64 -2.52 1.82
CA PRO A 470 11.55 -2.68 0.86
C PRO A 470 10.15 -2.28 1.37
N SER A 471 10.04 -1.78 2.60
CA SER A 471 8.77 -1.51 3.28
C SER A 471 8.60 -0.02 3.60
N ASP A 472 7.36 0.46 3.64
CA ASP A 472 6.97 1.76 4.21
C ASP A 472 6.71 1.72 5.72
N HIS A 473 6.82 0.52 6.32
CA HIS A 473 6.79 0.25 7.76
C HIS A 473 8.15 -0.27 8.23
N ALA A 474 8.65 0.25 9.34
CA ALA A 474 9.89 -0.19 9.98
C ALA A 474 9.66 -1.49 10.75
N ILE A 475 10.71 -2.30 10.87
CA ILE A 475 10.69 -3.48 11.75
C ILE A 475 10.77 -2.99 13.20
N VAL A 476 9.96 -3.57 14.08
CA VAL A 476 10.04 -3.38 15.53
C VAL A 476 10.51 -4.68 16.17
N ALA A 477 11.54 -4.60 17.01
CA ALA A 477 12.07 -5.73 17.76
C ALA A 477 12.09 -5.43 19.25
N ALA A 478 11.73 -6.43 20.06
CA ALA A 478 11.72 -6.32 21.52
C ALA A 478 12.30 -7.58 22.15
N LEU A 479 13.21 -7.41 23.11
CA LEU A 479 13.68 -8.48 23.97
C LEU A 479 12.82 -8.53 25.24
N LEU A 480 12.20 -9.67 25.49
CA LEU A 480 11.27 -9.89 26.60
C LEU A 480 11.83 -10.95 27.56
N SER A 481 11.59 -10.76 28.86
CA SER A 481 11.87 -11.76 29.89
C SER A 481 10.61 -12.07 30.68
N HIS A 482 10.47 -13.28 31.18
CA HIS A 482 9.41 -13.63 32.13
C HIS A 482 9.50 -12.78 33.39
N THR A 483 8.35 -12.34 33.88
CA THR A 483 8.24 -11.75 35.21
C THR A 483 8.59 -12.81 36.25
N SER A 484 9.35 -12.39 37.26
CA SER A 484 9.86 -13.25 38.32
C SER A 484 8.79 -13.62 39.33
#